data_AF-A0A1Y1KYT8-F1
#
_entry.id   AF-A0A1Y1KYT8-F1
#
_cell.length_a   1.000
_cell.length_b   1.000
_cell.length_c   1.000
_cell.angle_alpha   90.00
_cell.angle_beta   90.00
_cell.angle_gamma   90.00
#
_symmetry.space_group_name_H-M   'P 1'
#
loop_
_entity.id
_entity.type
_entity.pdbx_description
1 polymer ?
#
loop_
_entity_poly.entity_id
_entity_poly.type
_entity_poly.pdbx_seq_one_letter_code
_entity_poly.pdbx_strand_id
1 'polypeptide(L)'
;SQAAKWVQAASTVIYAFIYFLTIGAVAFTILGEASSTVLRAKTISLATATQAICGLVMNFAVPYMVNPDKGNLKGNVGFIFGGLAIIGAIGSWVYVPELKGKTFGEIDRLFSERVPPRKMGKA
;
A
#
# COMPACT_ATOMS: atom_id res chain seq x y z
N SER A 1 -25.13 -18.04 11.21
CA SER A 1 -25.75 -18.44 9.93
C SER A 1 -24.67 -18.88 8.96
N GLN A 2 -24.82 -20.05 8.33
CA GLN A 2 -23.89 -20.56 7.30
C GLN A 2 -23.76 -19.60 6.12
N ALA A 3 -24.86 -18.95 5.72
CA ALA A 3 -24.88 -17.95 4.65
C ALA A 3 -23.97 -16.74 4.97
N ALA A 4 -23.94 -16.28 6.24
CA ALA A 4 -23.08 -15.17 6.64
C ALA A 4 -21.58 -15.51 6.48
N LYS A 5 -21.18 -16.76 6.72
CA LYS A 5 -19.80 -17.22 6.53
C LYS A 5 -19.41 -17.22 5.05
N TRP A 6 -20.30 -17.68 4.17
CA TRP A 6 -20.08 -17.66 2.72
C TRP A 6 -19.98 -16.25 2.16
N VAL A 7 -20.84 -15.33 2.62
CA VAL A 7 -20.77 -13.91 2.24
C VAL A 7 -19.47 -13.27 2.70
N GLN A 8 -19.02 -13.56 3.93
CA GLN A 8 -17.74 -13.09 4.45
C GLN A 8 -16.57 -13.61 3.62
N ALA A 9 -16.55 -14.91 3.30
CA ALA A 9 -15.50 -15.51 2.48
C ALA A 9 -15.46 -14.90 1.07
N ALA A 10 -16.61 -14.78 0.40
CA ALA A 10 -16.70 -14.17 -0.93
C ALA A 10 -16.23 -12.71 -0.91
N SER A 11 -16.61 -11.94 0.10
CA SER A 11 -16.18 -10.53 0.26
C SER A 11 -14.66 -10.41 0.43
N THR A 12 -14.05 -11.29 1.22
CA THR A 12 -12.58 -11.32 1.39
C THR A 12 -11.86 -11.66 0.10
N VAL A 13 -12.40 -12.59 -0.70
CA VAL A 13 -11.83 -12.97 -2.00
C VAL A 13 -11.90 -11.82 -3.00
N ILE A 14 -13.05 -11.14 -3.10
CA ILE A 14 -13.22 -9.97 -3.97
C ILE A 14 -12.25 -8.86 -3.55
N TYR A 15 -12.14 -8.60 -2.25
CA TYR A 15 -11.18 -7.63 -1.72
C TYR A 15 -9.73 -7.99 -2.08
N ALA A 16 -9.33 -9.25 -1.88
CA ALA A 16 -8.00 -9.72 -2.22
C ALA A 16 -7.71 -9.56 -3.72
N PHE A 17 -8.67 -9.89 -4.59
CA PHE A 17 -8.54 -9.74 -6.03
C PHE A 17 -8.28 -8.28 -6.44
N ILE A 18 -9.09 -7.34 -5.92
CA ILE A 18 -8.91 -5.91 -6.18
C ILE A 18 -7.55 -5.43 -5.65
N TYR A 19 -7.16 -5.88 -4.46
CA TYR A 19 -5.89 -5.52 -3.84
C TYR A 19 -4.68 -5.96 -4.68
N PHE A 20 -4.68 -7.20 -5.18
CA PHE A 20 -3.58 -7.70 -6.03
C PHE A 20 -3.48 -6.95 -7.35
N LEU A 21 -4.61 -6.65 -8.00
CA LEU A 21 -4.63 -5.92 -9.27
C LEU A 21 -4.19 -4.46 -9.14
N THR A 22 -4.53 -3.82 -8.04
CA THR A 22 -4.26 -2.40 -7.82
C THR A 22 -2.97 -2.22 -7.04
N ILE A 23 -3.03 -2.26 -5.72
CA ILE A 23 -1.92 -1.94 -4.82
C ILE A 23 -0.76 -2.92 -5.02
N GLY A 24 -1.06 -4.22 -5.17
CA GLY A 24 -0.06 -5.25 -5.39
C GLY A 24 0.78 -4.99 -6.64
N ALA A 25 0.14 -4.90 -7.82
CA ALA A 25 0.85 -4.69 -9.07
C ALA A 25 1.44 -3.27 -9.21
N VAL A 26 0.72 -2.24 -8.78
CA VAL A 26 1.12 -0.84 -8.94
C VAL A 26 2.32 -0.49 -8.04
N ALA A 27 2.39 -1.02 -6.82
CA ALA A 27 3.53 -0.76 -5.94
C ALA A 27 4.85 -1.29 -6.52
N PHE A 28 4.85 -2.51 -7.07
CA PHE A 28 6.05 -3.10 -7.66
C PHE A 28 6.46 -2.42 -8.98
N THR A 29 5.49 -1.98 -9.79
CA THR A 29 5.77 -1.25 -11.04
C THR A 29 6.38 0.12 -10.75
N ILE A 30 5.84 0.90 -9.81
CA ILE A 30 6.44 2.18 -9.39
C ILE A 30 7.83 1.98 -8.79
N LEU A 31 8.02 0.95 -7.94
CA LEU A 31 9.35 0.61 -7.42
C LEU A 31 10.34 0.31 -8.56
N GLY A 32 9.88 -0.32 -9.64
CA GLY A 32 10.67 -0.57 -10.83
C GLY A 32 10.97 0.70 -11.63
N GLU A 33 10.00 1.56 -11.85
CA GLU A 33 10.11 2.76 -12.69
C GLU A 33 10.82 3.92 -12.00
N ALA A 34 10.59 4.11 -10.70
CA ALA A 34 11.20 5.19 -9.92
C ALA A 34 12.64 4.87 -9.47
N SER A 35 13.05 3.60 -9.47
CA SER A 35 14.39 3.23 -9.04
C SER A 35 15.40 3.30 -10.20
N SER A 36 16.43 4.13 -10.00
CA SER A 36 17.66 4.02 -10.80
C SER A 36 18.23 2.61 -10.66
N THR A 37 18.72 2.03 -11.77
CA THR A 37 19.15 0.63 -11.85
C THR A 37 20.19 0.24 -10.78
N VAL A 38 20.99 1.21 -10.31
CA VAL A 38 22.01 1.02 -9.27
C VAL A 38 21.42 1.03 -7.85
N LEU A 39 20.34 1.77 -7.61
CA LEU A 39 19.69 1.88 -6.30
C LEU A 39 18.52 0.92 -6.10
N ARG A 40 18.01 0.30 -7.18
CA ARG A 40 16.84 -0.59 -7.16
C ARG A 40 16.91 -1.66 -6.06
N ALA A 41 18.06 -2.31 -5.89
CA ALA A 41 18.23 -3.33 -4.84
C ALA A 41 18.06 -2.76 -3.41
N LYS A 42 18.58 -1.55 -3.15
CA LYS A 42 18.45 -0.88 -1.84
C LYS A 42 17.03 -0.40 -1.59
N THR A 43 16.34 0.09 -2.62
CA THR A 43 14.93 0.52 -2.50
C THR A 43 14.02 -0.68 -2.23
N ILE A 44 14.23 -1.80 -2.93
CA ILE A 44 13.46 -3.03 -2.70
C ILE A 44 13.70 -3.58 -1.29
N SER A 45 14.95 -3.58 -0.80
CA SER A 45 15.22 -4.07 0.56
C SER A 45 14.57 -3.19 1.63
N LEU A 46 14.57 -1.87 1.46
CA LEU A 46 13.89 -0.94 2.37
C LEU A 46 12.36 -1.13 2.33
N ALA A 47 11.79 -1.33 1.14
CA ALA A 47 10.36 -1.61 0.98
C ALA A 47 9.97 -2.91 1.68
N THR A 48 10.73 -3.98 1.48
CA THR A 48 10.52 -5.28 2.13
C THR A 48 10.66 -5.19 3.65
N ALA A 49 11.68 -4.48 4.15
CA ALA A 49 11.86 -4.26 5.59
C ALA A 49 10.67 -3.51 6.20
N THR A 50 10.20 -2.46 5.54
CA THR A 50 9.03 -1.68 5.97
C THR A 50 7.77 -2.55 5.99
N GLN A 51 7.58 -3.38 4.95
CA GLN A 51 6.46 -4.32 4.88
C GLN A 51 6.51 -5.38 5.98
N ALA A 52 7.70 -5.91 6.30
CA ALA A 52 7.88 -6.86 7.40
C ALA A 52 7.55 -6.23 8.76
N ILE A 53 7.99 -4.98 9.01
CA ILE A 53 7.65 -4.24 10.23
C ILE A 53 6.14 -4.02 10.33
N CYS A 54 5.50 -3.57 9.25
CA CYS A 54 4.04 -3.41 9.22
C CYS A 54 3.32 -4.73 9.47
N GLY A 55 3.81 -5.84 8.88
CA GLY A 55 3.29 -7.18 9.11
C GLY A 55 3.44 -7.63 10.57
N LEU A 56 4.55 -7.30 11.21
CA LEU A 56 4.78 -7.58 12.63
C LEU A 56 3.81 -6.79 13.51
N VAL A 57 3.63 -5.49 13.24
CA VAL A 57 2.66 -4.64 13.96
C VAL A 57 1.24 -5.20 13.82
N MET A 58 0.85 -5.64 12.62
CA MET A 58 -0.44 -6.29 12.39
C MET A 58 -0.58 -7.61 13.16
N ASN A 59 0.48 -8.42 13.23
CA ASN A 59 0.48 -9.65 14.01
C ASN A 59 0.32 -9.41 15.52
N PHE A 60 0.75 -8.26 16.05
CA PHE A 60 0.46 -7.88 17.44
C PHE A 60 -0.92 -7.24 17.60
N ALA A 61 -1.33 -6.39 16.66
CA ALA A 61 -2.59 -5.67 16.73
C ALA A 61 -3.82 -6.59 16.58
N VAL A 62 -3.80 -7.53 15.63
CA VAL A 62 -4.92 -8.44 15.35
C VAL A 62 -5.32 -9.28 16.57
N PRO A 63 -4.43 -10.03 17.26
CA PRO A 63 -4.81 -10.80 18.44
C PRO A 63 -5.20 -9.90 19.63
N TYR A 64 -4.64 -8.69 19.74
CA TYR A 64 -5.05 -7.72 20.76
C TYR A 64 -6.48 -7.18 20.53
N MET A 65 -6.89 -7.05 19.26
CA MET A 65 -8.22 -6.58 18.85
C MET A 65 -9.28 -7.69 18.86
N VAL A 66 -8.88 -8.96 18.73
CA VAL A 66 -9.76 -10.13 18.74
C VAL A 66 -9.95 -10.70 20.16
N ASN A 67 -9.01 -10.49 21.09
CA ASN A 67 -9.12 -11.02 22.45
C ASN A 67 -10.29 -10.35 23.23
N PRO A 68 -11.24 -11.16 23.75
CA PRO A 68 -12.47 -10.65 24.35
C PRO A 68 -12.29 -9.96 25.73
N ASP A 69 -11.15 -10.12 26.40
CA ASP A 69 -10.96 -9.66 27.79
C ASP A 69 -10.48 -8.20 27.97
N LYS A 70 -10.00 -7.51 26.94
CA LYS A 70 -9.45 -6.14 27.11
C LYS A 70 -9.93 -5.07 26.13
N GLY A 71 -10.43 -5.44 24.95
CA GLY A 71 -10.74 -4.47 23.89
C GLY A 71 -12.22 -4.33 23.51
N ASN A 72 -13.02 -5.41 23.58
CA ASN A 72 -14.42 -5.48 23.15
C ASN A 72 -14.79 -4.66 21.88
N LEU A 73 -13.87 -4.50 20.93
CA LEU A 73 -14.04 -3.62 19.77
C LEU A 73 -14.67 -4.32 18.56
N LYS A 74 -15.02 -5.61 18.64
CA LYS A 74 -15.72 -6.41 17.60
C LYS A 74 -15.66 -5.79 16.19
N GLY A 75 -16.72 -5.08 15.78
CA GLY A 75 -16.86 -4.46 14.45
C GLY A 75 -16.21 -3.07 14.29
N ASN A 76 -15.85 -2.39 15.39
CA ASN A 76 -15.22 -1.07 15.36
C ASN A 76 -13.73 -1.10 14.96
N VAL A 77 -13.13 -2.29 14.99
CA VAL A 77 -11.82 -2.59 14.37
C VAL A 77 -11.78 -2.11 12.91
N GLY A 78 -12.88 -2.28 12.16
CA GLY A 78 -12.99 -1.84 10.78
C GLY A 78 -12.83 -0.32 10.58
N PHE A 79 -13.18 0.51 11.56
CA PHE A 79 -12.99 1.96 11.46
C PHE A 79 -11.54 2.40 11.67
N ILE A 80 -10.78 1.69 12.52
CA ILE A 80 -9.35 1.98 12.72
C ILE A 80 -8.56 1.57 11.48
N PHE A 81 -8.81 0.36 10.97
CA PHE A 81 -8.19 -0.11 9.72
C PHE A 81 -8.64 0.71 8.51
N GLY A 82 -9.92 1.09 8.45
CA GLY A 82 -10.44 1.99 7.42
C GLY A 82 -9.80 3.39 7.50
N GLY A 83 -9.62 3.94 8.71
CA GLY A 83 -8.93 5.21 8.92
C GLY A 83 -7.46 5.16 8.50
N LEU A 84 -6.75 4.09 8.88
CA LEU A 84 -5.38 3.84 8.42
C LEU A 84 -5.31 3.67 6.90
N ALA A 85 -6.28 2.99 6.28
CA ALA A 85 -6.36 2.83 4.84
C ALA A 85 -6.59 4.18 4.14
N ILE A 86 -7.44 5.06 4.69
CA ILE A 86 -7.67 6.41 4.14
C ILE A 86 -6.40 7.26 4.26
N ILE A 87 -5.73 7.24 5.41
CA ILE A 87 -4.45 7.95 5.59
C ILE A 87 -3.40 7.42 4.61
N GLY A 88 -3.34 6.09 4.42
CA GLY A 88 -2.49 5.45 3.41
C GLY A 88 -2.84 5.87 1.98
N ALA A 89 -4.12 5.99 1.65
CA ALA A 89 -4.60 6.44 0.34
C ALA A 89 -4.30 7.93 0.09
N ILE A 90 -4.41 8.78 1.11
CA ILE A 90 -4.02 10.20 1.02
C ILE A 90 -2.51 10.29 0.88
N GLY A 91 -1.76 9.50 1.64
CA GLY A 91 -0.30 9.41 1.54
C GLY A 91 0.15 8.98 0.15
N SER A 92 -0.43 7.91 -0.40
CA SER A 92 -0.12 7.47 -1.75
C SER A 92 -0.48 8.55 -2.78
N TRP A 93 -1.61 9.22 -2.62
CA TRP A 93 -2.01 10.32 -3.51
C TRP A 93 -1.05 11.53 -3.51
N VAL A 94 -0.41 11.82 -2.37
CA VAL A 94 0.54 12.94 -2.25
C VAL A 94 1.94 12.57 -2.73
N TYR A 95 2.40 11.37 -2.39
CA TYR A 95 3.80 10.97 -2.56
C TYR A 95 4.07 10.12 -3.80
N VAL A 96 3.06 9.49 -4.40
CA VAL A 96 3.24 8.68 -5.62
C VAL A 96 3.21 9.58 -6.85
N PRO A 97 4.34 9.71 -7.61
CA PRO A 97 4.34 10.40 -8.88
C PRO A 97 3.67 9.55 -9.97
N GLU A 98 3.03 10.22 -10.93
CA GLU A 98 2.56 9.58 -12.15
C GLU A 98 3.74 9.50 -13.15
N LEU A 99 4.24 8.27 -13.39
CA LEU A 99 5.38 8.00 -14.27
C LEU A 99 4.97 7.41 -15.63
N LYS A 100 3.66 7.19 -15.84
CA LYS A 100 3.12 6.54 -17.03
C LYS A 100 3.50 7.27 -18.32
N GLY A 101 4.09 6.52 -19.26
CA GLY A 101 4.42 7.01 -20.60
C GLY A 101 5.71 7.84 -20.69
N LYS A 102 6.53 7.87 -19.63
CA LYS A 102 7.82 8.55 -19.63
C LYS A 102 8.98 7.58 -19.78
N THR A 103 10.03 8.02 -20.45
CA THR A 103 11.27 7.26 -20.53
C THR A 103 12.07 7.37 -19.23
N PHE A 104 12.91 6.37 -18.94
CA PHE A 104 13.77 6.39 -17.75
C PHE A 104 14.65 7.65 -17.65
N GLY A 105 15.10 8.20 -18.78
CA GLY A 105 15.90 9.43 -18.81
C GLY A 105 15.10 10.68 -18.44
N GLU A 106 13.84 10.78 -18.85
CA GLU A 106 12.95 11.88 -18.46
C GLU A 106 12.59 11.82 -16.98
N ILE A 107 12.35 10.61 -16.46
CA ILE A 107 12.09 10.38 -15.04
C ILE A 107 13.29 10.84 -14.20
N ASP A 108 14.50 10.44 -14.56
CA ASP A 108 15.73 10.84 -13.86
C ASP A 108 15.95 12.36 -13.90
N ARG A 109 15.64 13.01 -15.04
CA ARG A 109 15.68 14.48 -15.15
C ARG A 109 14.65 15.15 -14.24
N LEU A 110 13.42 14.66 -14.17
CA LEU A 110 12.37 15.19 -13.29
C LEU A 110 12.73 15.05 -11.81
N PHE A 111 13.39 13.95 -11.43
CA PHE A 111 13.94 13.78 -10.07
C PHE A 111 15.10 14.74 -9.79
N SER A 112 16.00 14.95 -10.76
CA SER A 112 17.12 15.90 -10.65
C SER A 112 16.63 17.35 -10.51
N GLU A 113 15.59 17.73 -11.26
CA GLU A 113 14.92 19.04 -11.18
C GLU A 113 14.03 19.19 -9.94
N ARG A 114 13.95 18.17 -9.07
CA ARG A 114 13.13 18.14 -7.85
C ARG A 114 11.67 18.54 -8.10
N VAL A 115 11.13 18.13 -9.25
CA VAL A 115 9.74 18.44 -9.61
C VAL A 115 8.82 17.72 -8.62
N PRO A 116 7.81 18.39 -8.04
CA PRO A 116 6.87 17.73 -7.15
C PRO A 116 6.21 16.53 -7.82
N PRO A 117 6.01 15.39 -7.12
CA PRO A 117 5.44 14.15 -7.68
C PRO A 117 4.15 14.38 -8.49
N ARG A 118 3.32 15.34 -8.06
CA ARG A 118 2.06 15.72 -8.69
C ARG A 118 2.19 16.48 -10.01
N LYS A 119 3.33 17.11 -10.28
CA LYS A 119 3.61 17.83 -11.53
C LYS A 119 4.33 16.95 -12.55
N MET A 120 4.93 15.84 -12.12
CA MET A 120 5.64 14.93 -13.02
C MET A 120 4.72 14.38 -14.12
N GLY A 121 3.48 14.01 -13.82
CA GLY A 121 2.53 13.52 -14.84
C GLY A 121 2.03 14.57 -15.86
N LYS A 122 2.31 15.87 -15.65
CA LYS A 122 1.90 16.96 -16.55
C LYS A 122 3.06 17.64 -17.29
N ALA A 123 4.29 17.37 -16.86
CA ALA A 123 5.51 17.79 -17.54
C ALA A 123 5.79 16.87 -18.74
#